data_AF-A0A0C3KQG0-F1
#
_entry.id   AF-A0A0C3KQG0-F1
#
_cell.length_a   1.000
_cell.length_b   1.000
_cell.length_c   1.000
_cell.angle_alpha   90.00
_cell.angle_beta   90.00
_cell.angle_gamma   90.00
#
_symmetry.space_group_name_H-M   'P 1'
#
loop_
_entity.id
_entity.type
_entity.pdbx_description
1 polymer ?
#
loop_
_entity_poly.entity_id
_entity_poly.type
_entity_poly.pdbx_seq_one_letter_code
_entity_poly.pdbx_strand_id
1 'polypeptide(L)'
;MAEGSRNSGPRSGSRWSSFASGPMTPLTSVREIDPVDILAVPRHRRLQTLAVATWACMMPICLVIFFLLCSLPPLWPLIVLYISWVFLIDNAPDRGGRPNKWMRSLRPWSWFAGYYPASLIKEVDLPVDRPYVFGYHPHGIIGMGAFATFATESTGFSKAMLVLVSVFA
;
A
#
# COMPACT_ATOMS: atom_id res chain seq x y z
N MET A 1 6.84 -34.13 -67.93
CA MET A 1 6.78 -33.09 -68.97
C MET A 1 5.96 -31.92 -68.44
N ALA A 2 6.60 -30.74 -68.34
CA ALA A 2 6.08 -29.37 -68.18
C ALA A 2 5.10 -29.08 -67.01
N GLU A 3 5.45 -28.35 -65.94
CA GLU A 3 5.90 -26.95 -65.82
C GLU A 3 4.77 -25.92 -65.96
N GLY A 4 4.62 -25.01 -64.97
CA GLY A 4 3.71 -23.86 -65.11
C GLY A 4 3.21 -23.19 -63.84
N SER A 5 4.12 -22.71 -62.98
CA SER A 5 3.84 -21.63 -62.02
C SER A 5 3.17 -20.43 -62.68
N ARG A 6 2.11 -19.85 -62.07
CA ARG A 6 1.87 -18.40 -62.09
C ARG A 6 1.02 -17.92 -60.92
N ASN A 7 1.75 -17.24 -60.04
CA ASN A 7 1.34 -16.35 -58.97
C ASN A 7 0.48 -15.17 -59.49
N SER A 8 -0.60 -14.80 -58.78
CA SER A 8 -1.11 -13.42 -58.80
C SER A 8 -1.79 -13.05 -57.48
N GLY A 9 -1.01 -12.43 -56.60
CA GLY A 9 -1.31 -11.18 -55.87
C GLY A 9 -2.58 -11.04 -55.00
N PRO A 10 -2.48 -10.42 -53.81
CA PRO A 10 -3.58 -10.34 -52.86
C PRO A 10 -4.58 -9.23 -53.22
N ARG A 11 -5.89 -9.53 -53.23
CA ARG A 11 -6.94 -8.49 -53.10
C ARG A 11 -7.39 -8.38 -51.65
N SER A 12 -6.44 -8.02 -50.79
CA SER A 12 -6.70 -7.42 -49.49
C SER A 12 -7.15 -5.97 -49.73
N GLY A 13 -8.46 -5.72 -49.79
CA GLY A 13 -8.95 -4.38 -50.12
C GLY A 13 -10.34 -4.02 -49.64
N SER A 14 -10.96 -4.75 -48.72
CA SER A 14 -12.35 -4.42 -48.28
C SER A 14 -12.63 -4.52 -46.78
N ARG A 15 -11.68 -4.98 -45.95
CA ARG A 15 -11.92 -5.08 -44.50
C ARG A 15 -11.68 -3.77 -43.75
N TRP A 16 -10.91 -2.86 -44.33
CA TRP A 16 -10.49 -1.61 -43.67
C TRP A 16 -11.37 -0.40 -44.00
N SER A 17 -12.19 -0.46 -45.05
CA SER A 17 -13.13 0.63 -45.39
C SER A 17 -14.33 0.71 -44.45
N SER A 18 -14.63 -0.36 -43.70
CA SER A 18 -15.70 -0.41 -42.71
C SER A 18 -15.41 0.41 -41.44
N PHE A 19 -14.15 0.72 -41.15
CA PHE A 19 -13.78 1.44 -39.93
C PHE A 19 -13.79 2.97 -40.11
N ALA A 20 -13.87 3.47 -41.35
CA ALA A 20 -13.70 4.89 -41.66
C ALA A 20 -15.00 5.70 -41.70
N SER A 21 -16.18 5.07 -41.60
CA SER A 21 -17.49 5.73 -41.80
C SER A 21 -18.37 5.82 -40.55
N GLY A 22 -17.86 5.47 -39.37
CA GLY A 22 -18.55 5.76 -38.11
C GLY A 22 -18.54 7.28 -37.85
N PRO A 23 -19.67 7.91 -37.49
CA PRO A 23 -19.66 9.32 -37.09
C PRO A 23 -18.68 9.49 -35.92
N MET A 24 -17.59 10.24 -36.14
CA MET A 24 -16.71 10.67 -35.08
C MET A 24 -17.47 11.71 -34.25
N THR A 25 -18.21 11.25 -33.24
CA THR A 25 -18.71 12.14 -32.19
C THR A 25 -17.51 12.90 -31.62
N PRO A 26 -17.50 14.24 -31.67
CA PRO A 26 -16.35 14.99 -31.21
C PRO A 26 -16.14 14.67 -29.72
N LEU A 27 -14.90 14.32 -29.35
CA LEU A 27 -14.45 14.16 -27.96
C LEU A 27 -14.41 15.53 -27.22
N THR A 28 -15.28 16.47 -27.58
CA THR A 28 -15.42 17.78 -26.94
C THR A 28 -16.43 17.78 -25.80
N SER A 29 -17.07 16.65 -25.52
CA SER A 29 -17.71 16.42 -24.21
C SER A 29 -16.61 16.17 -23.17
N VAL A 30 -15.77 17.18 -22.91
CA VAL A 30 -15.07 17.27 -21.63
C VAL A 30 -16.19 17.38 -20.61
N ARG A 31 -16.45 16.29 -19.89
CA ARG A 31 -17.39 16.27 -18.78
C ARG A 31 -16.96 17.40 -17.86
N GLU A 32 -17.75 18.45 -17.81
CA GLU A 32 -17.57 19.54 -16.85
C GLU A 32 -17.56 18.88 -15.48
N ILE A 33 -16.40 18.95 -14.82
CA ILE A 33 -16.23 18.36 -13.50
C ILE A 33 -16.96 19.32 -12.58
N ASP A 34 -18.17 18.94 -12.14
CA ASP A 34 -18.87 19.67 -11.09
C ASP A 34 -17.88 19.95 -9.95
N PRO A 35 -17.75 21.20 -9.47
CA PRO A 35 -16.83 21.50 -8.40
C PRO A 35 -17.12 20.58 -7.22
N VAL A 36 -16.12 19.79 -6.83
CA VAL A 36 -16.23 18.84 -5.73
C VAL A 36 -16.53 19.64 -4.47
N ASP A 37 -17.76 19.55 -3.97
CA ASP A 37 -18.11 20.10 -2.68
C ASP A 37 -17.39 19.29 -1.59
N ILE A 38 -16.29 19.86 -1.10
CA ILE A 38 -15.45 19.27 -0.04
C ILE A 38 -16.26 19.02 1.23
N LEU A 39 -17.31 19.83 1.47
CA LEU A 39 -18.19 19.70 2.64
C LEU A 39 -19.27 18.64 2.46
N ALA A 40 -19.62 18.28 1.22
CA ALA A 40 -20.55 17.19 0.91
C ALA A 40 -19.95 15.80 1.19
N VAL A 41 -18.63 15.70 1.37
CA VAL A 41 -17.96 14.43 1.66
C VAL A 41 -18.35 13.92 3.07
N PRO A 42 -18.88 12.69 3.19
CA PRO A 42 -19.26 12.13 4.49
C PRO A 42 -18.09 12.12 5.49
N ARG A 43 -18.39 12.40 6.77
CA ARG A 43 -17.39 12.43 7.86
C ARG A 43 -16.51 11.19 7.92
N HIS A 44 -17.07 10.01 7.62
CA HIS A 44 -16.31 8.76 7.59
C HIS A 44 -15.18 8.79 6.54
N ARG A 45 -15.45 9.25 5.32
CA ARG A 45 -14.44 9.37 4.26
C ARG A 45 -13.35 10.38 4.63
N ARG A 46 -13.73 11.46 5.30
CA ARG A 46 -12.76 12.45 5.82
C ARG A 46 -11.80 11.84 6.84
N LEU A 47 -12.29 10.97 7.74
CA LEU A 47 -11.43 10.26 8.71
C LEU A 47 -10.51 9.25 8.04
N GLN A 48 -10.97 8.57 6.98
CA GLN A 48 -10.13 7.69 6.17
C GLN A 48 -9.00 8.46 5.49
N THR A 49 -9.32 9.58 4.82
CA THR A 49 -8.32 10.45 4.20
C THR A 49 -7.36 11.02 5.24
N LEU A 50 -7.85 11.44 6.41
CA LEU A 50 -7.00 11.92 7.51
C LEU A 50 -6.05 10.83 8.00
N ALA A 51 -6.52 9.60 8.19
CA ALA A 51 -5.68 8.49 8.64
C ALA A 51 -4.54 8.20 7.65
N VAL A 52 -4.85 8.18 6.34
CA VAL A 52 -3.85 8.00 5.28
C VAL A 52 -2.88 9.18 5.21
N ALA A 53 -3.37 10.41 5.31
CA ALA A 53 -2.54 11.62 5.29
C ALA A 53 -1.61 11.67 6.51
N THR A 54 -2.12 11.39 7.72
CA THR A 54 -1.32 11.32 8.94
C THR A 54 -0.22 10.25 8.82
N TRP A 55 -0.56 9.06 8.30
CA TRP A 55 0.43 8.01 8.07
C TRP A 55 1.51 8.47 7.07
N ALA A 56 1.11 9.09 5.95
CA ALA A 56 2.05 9.59 4.94
C ALA A 56 2.97 10.70 5.48
N CYS A 57 2.44 11.56 6.35
CA CYS A 57 3.19 12.63 7.00
C CYS A 57 4.03 12.15 8.20
N MET A 58 3.86 10.90 8.67
CA MET A 58 4.54 10.44 9.88
C MET A 58 6.07 10.42 9.71
N MET A 59 6.57 9.97 8.56
CA MET A 59 8.00 9.98 8.26
C MET A 59 8.62 11.40 8.26
N PRO A 60 8.10 12.39 7.51
CA PRO A 60 8.64 13.74 7.56
C PRO A 60 8.46 14.40 8.93
N ILE A 61 7.36 14.13 9.66
CA ILE A 61 7.18 14.64 11.03
C ILE A 61 8.27 14.11 11.96
N CYS A 62 8.55 12.80 11.93
CA CYS A 62 9.62 12.20 12.73
C CYS A 62 10.99 12.81 12.40
N LEU A 63 11.26 13.05 11.11
CA LEU A 63 12.52 13.65 10.66
C LEU A 63 12.66 15.11 11.16
N VAL A 64 11.60 15.91 11.04
CA VAL A 64 11.58 17.29 11.54
C VAL A 64 11.78 17.31 13.05
N ILE A 65 11.08 16.46 13.80
CA ILE A 65 11.24 16.34 15.26
C ILE A 65 12.69 15.99 15.59
N PHE A 66 13.30 15.01 14.91
CA PHE A 66 14.69 14.63 15.14
C PHE A 66 15.66 15.81 14.93
N PHE A 67 15.54 16.54 13.81
CA PHE A 67 16.41 17.69 13.55
C PHE A 67 16.16 18.85 14.54
N LEU A 68 14.92 19.07 14.97
CA LEU A 68 14.61 20.04 16.02
C LEU A 68 15.26 19.65 17.35
N LEU A 69 15.23 18.36 17.72
CA LEU A 69 15.93 17.86 18.90
C LEU A 69 17.45 18.10 18.80
N CYS A 70 18.05 17.82 17.64
CA CYS A 70 19.48 18.08 17.40
C CYS A 70 19.83 19.57 17.48
N SER A 71 18.92 20.46 17.05
CA SER A 71 19.15 21.91 17.03
C SER A 71 19.13 22.56 18.42
N LEU A 72 18.65 21.86 19.46
CA LEU A 72 18.50 22.38 20.82
C LEU A 72 19.49 21.69 21.76
N PRO A 73 20.64 22.31 22.10
CA PRO A 73 21.66 21.72 22.97
C PRO A 73 21.15 21.17 24.31
N PRO A 74 20.17 21.81 25.00
CA PRO A 74 19.61 21.25 26.24
C PRO A 74 18.92 19.89 26.08
N LEU A 75 18.50 19.51 24.87
CA LEU A 75 17.84 18.24 24.58
C LEU A 75 18.84 17.12 24.21
N TRP A 76 20.11 17.43 24.00
CA TRP A 76 21.13 16.44 23.63
C TRP A 76 21.27 15.27 24.60
N PRO A 77 21.15 15.43 25.93
CA PRO A 77 21.16 14.28 26.85
C PRO A 77 20.09 13.23 26.52
N LEU A 78 18.92 13.64 26.04
CA LEU A 78 17.86 12.71 25.60
C LEU A 78 18.26 11.95 24.33
N ILE A 79 18.88 12.65 23.38
CA ILE A 79 19.37 12.05 22.13
C ILE A 79 20.47 11.03 22.43
N VAL A 80 21.47 11.43 23.24
CA VAL A 80 22.58 10.56 23.63
C VAL A 80 22.07 9.33 24.38
N LEU A 81 21.12 9.49 25.30
CA LEU A 81 20.52 8.37 26.02
C LEU A 81 19.80 7.41 25.07
N TYR A 82 18.99 7.93 24.14
CA TYR A 82 18.28 7.11 23.16
C TYR A 82 19.24 6.37 22.22
N ILE A 83 20.21 7.07 21.64
CA ILE A 83 21.22 6.49 20.75
C ILE A 83 22.03 5.41 21.48
N SER A 84 22.45 5.68 22.72
CA SER A 84 23.18 4.70 23.53
C SER A 84 22.35 3.44 23.75
N TRP A 85 21.07 3.59 24.07
CA TRP A 85 20.18 2.46 24.24
C TRP A 85 19.96 1.69 22.92
N VAL A 86 19.88 2.36 21.76
CA VAL A 86 19.79 1.71 20.44
C VAL A 86 21.02 0.85 20.15
N PHE A 87 22.24 1.35 20.41
CA PHE A 87 23.46 0.63 20.06
C PHE A 87 23.94 -0.37 21.11
N LEU A 88 23.61 -0.17 22.39
CA LEU A 88 24.12 -1.00 23.49
C LEU A 88 23.10 -2.02 24.01
N ILE A 89 21.80 -1.77 23.83
CA ILE A 89 20.73 -2.55 24.48
C ILE A 89 19.74 -3.13 23.47
N ASP A 90 19.43 -2.38 22.40
CA ASP A 90 18.42 -2.80 21.44
C ASP A 90 18.91 -3.94 20.52
N ASN A 91 18.30 -5.12 20.68
CA ASN A 91 18.53 -6.30 19.83
C ASN A 91 17.42 -6.52 18.79
N ALA A 92 16.48 -5.57 18.64
CA ALA A 92 15.35 -5.70 17.73
C ALA A 92 15.71 -5.79 16.23
N PRO A 93 16.76 -5.10 15.72
CA PRO A 93 17.16 -5.24 14.32
C PRO A 93 17.48 -6.69 13.94
N ASP A 94 18.08 -7.46 14.84
CA ASP A 94 18.49 -8.85 14.59
C ASP A 94 17.37 -9.87 14.85
N ARG A 95 16.35 -9.49 15.63
CA ARG A 95 15.28 -10.38 16.10
C ARG A 95 13.91 -10.12 15.48
N GLY A 96 13.82 -9.28 14.44
CA GLY A 96 12.57 -9.07 13.69
C GLY A 96 11.64 -7.99 14.26
N GLY A 97 12.17 -7.06 15.06
CA GLY A 97 11.43 -5.87 15.51
C GLY A 97 10.75 -6.00 16.88
N ARG A 98 9.78 -5.10 17.13
CA ARG A 98 9.07 -4.94 18.43
C ARG A 98 7.58 -4.71 18.22
N PRO A 99 6.80 -5.76 17.89
CA PRO A 99 5.39 -5.59 17.64
C PRO A 99 4.66 -5.20 18.93
N ASN A 100 4.17 -3.96 19.02
CA ASN A 100 3.31 -3.53 20.11
C ASN A 100 1.84 -3.72 19.74
N LYS A 101 1.17 -4.71 20.35
CA LYS A 101 -0.24 -5.05 20.08
C LYS A 101 -1.19 -3.87 20.27
N TRP A 102 -0.92 -3.00 21.25
CA TRP A 102 -1.74 -1.82 21.50
C TRP A 102 -1.64 -0.83 20.32
N MET A 103 -0.41 -0.52 19.88
CA MET A 103 -0.19 0.34 18.72
C MET A 103 -0.81 -0.26 17.46
N ARG A 104 -0.65 -1.57 17.23
CA ARG A 104 -1.17 -2.26 16.03
C ARG A 104 -2.71 -2.32 15.99
N SER A 105 -3.38 -2.24 17.13
CA SER A 105 -4.85 -2.33 17.25
C SER A 105 -5.57 -0.97 17.34
N LEU A 106 -4.86 0.15 17.18
CA LEU A 106 -5.48 1.47 17.23
C LEU A 106 -6.52 1.68 16.10
N ARG A 107 -7.59 2.38 16.44
CA ARG A 107 -8.72 2.68 15.53
C ARG A 107 -8.36 3.39 14.22
N PRO A 108 -7.37 4.30 14.16
CA PRO A 108 -6.98 4.93 12.88
C PRO A 108 -6.58 3.92 11.80
N TRP A 109 -6.05 2.76 12.17
CA TRP A 109 -5.70 1.71 11.22
C TRP A 109 -6.91 1.09 10.54
N SER A 110 -8.06 1.02 11.22
CA SER A 110 -9.31 0.59 10.61
C SER A 110 -9.80 1.58 9.54
N TRP A 111 -9.62 2.89 9.78
CA TRP A 111 -9.93 3.91 8.76
C TRP A 111 -8.94 3.88 7.60
N PHE A 112 -7.65 3.66 7.89
CA PHE A 112 -6.61 3.48 6.88
C PHE A 112 -6.92 2.30 5.95
N ALA A 113 -7.22 1.12 6.51
CA ALA A 113 -7.60 -0.05 5.71
C ALA A 113 -8.91 0.17 4.93
N GLY A 114 -9.88 0.86 5.53
CA GLY A 114 -11.15 1.19 4.88
C GLY A 114 -11.04 2.20 3.72
N TYR A 115 -9.94 2.97 3.64
CA TYR A 115 -9.67 3.84 2.50
C TYR A 115 -9.34 3.04 1.23
N TYR A 116 -8.56 1.96 1.38
CA TYR A 116 -8.09 1.08 0.29
C TYR A 116 -8.89 -0.22 0.12
N PRO A 117 -10.09 -0.28 0.70
CA PRO A 117 -10.78 -1.53 1.09
C PRO A 117 -9.88 -2.77 1.31
N ALA A 118 -8.82 -2.64 2.10
CA ALA A 118 -7.86 -3.73 2.30
C ALA A 118 -8.50 -4.89 3.10
N SER A 119 -8.38 -6.12 2.57
CA SER A 119 -8.86 -7.35 3.23
C SER A 119 -7.84 -8.47 3.12
N LEU A 120 -7.69 -9.24 4.19
CA LEU A 120 -6.87 -10.45 4.22
C LEU A 120 -7.75 -11.66 3.98
N ILE A 121 -7.46 -12.44 2.94
CA ILE A 121 -8.13 -13.70 2.63
C ILE A 121 -7.14 -14.83 2.92
N LYS A 122 -7.54 -15.78 3.76
CA LYS A 122 -6.78 -16.99 4.04
C LYS A 122 -7.31 -18.11 3.15
N GLU A 123 -6.54 -18.52 2.16
CA GLU A 123 -6.93 -19.58 1.23
C GLU A 123 -6.67 -20.98 1.78
N VAL A 124 -5.63 -21.14 2.59
CA VAL A 124 -5.21 -22.43 3.14
C VAL A 124 -4.74 -22.27 4.58
N ASP A 125 -4.94 -23.30 5.38
CA ASP A 125 -4.35 -23.40 6.71
C ASP A 125 -2.86 -23.73 6.61
N LEU A 126 -2.02 -22.85 7.14
CA LEU A 126 -0.58 -23.05 7.21
C LEU A 126 -0.26 -23.91 8.45
N PRO A 127 0.29 -25.14 8.29
CA PRO A 127 0.72 -25.94 9.44
C PRO A 127 1.91 -25.29 10.16
N VAL A 128 1.96 -25.42 11.49
CA VAL A 128 2.89 -24.71 12.39
C VAL A 128 4.26 -25.36 12.58
N ASP A 129 4.45 -26.51 11.99
CA ASP A 129 5.66 -27.31 12.08
C ASP A 129 6.87 -26.69 11.35
N ARG A 130 6.66 -25.58 10.64
CA ARG A 130 7.69 -24.95 9.81
C ARG A 130 7.59 -23.43 9.74
N PRO A 131 8.72 -22.73 9.53
CA PRO A 131 8.73 -21.31 9.26
C PRO A 131 8.17 -21.00 7.87
N TYR A 132 7.57 -19.82 7.72
CA TYR A 132 7.08 -19.30 6.43
C TYR A 132 7.72 -17.96 6.11
N VAL A 133 8.05 -17.78 4.83
CA VAL A 133 8.48 -16.49 4.28
C VAL A 133 7.31 -15.95 3.45
N PHE A 134 6.83 -14.76 3.80
CA PHE A 134 5.77 -14.09 3.07
C PHE A 134 6.37 -13.18 2.00
N GLY A 135 6.11 -13.51 0.73
CA GLY A 135 6.39 -12.60 -0.38
C GLY A 135 5.34 -11.49 -0.44
N TYR A 136 5.78 -10.25 -0.62
CA TYR A 136 4.90 -9.11 -0.89
C TYR A 136 5.28 -8.48 -2.22
N HIS A 137 4.33 -8.45 -3.16
CA HIS A 137 4.51 -7.79 -4.45
C HIS A 137 3.75 -6.45 -4.45
N PRO A 138 4.45 -5.30 -4.38
CA PRO A 138 3.82 -4.00 -4.26
C PRO A 138 3.21 -3.54 -5.58
N HIS A 139 1.91 -3.77 -5.78
CA HIS A 139 1.14 -3.08 -6.83
C HIS A 139 0.56 -1.73 -6.38
N GLY A 140 0.72 -1.36 -5.10
CA GLY A 140 0.33 -0.05 -4.55
C GLY A 140 1.51 0.86 -4.28
N ILE A 141 1.25 2.17 -4.18
CA ILE A 141 2.21 3.18 -3.71
C ILE A 141 2.74 2.76 -2.32
N ILE A 142 4.07 2.74 -2.12
CA ILE A 142 4.74 2.67 -0.81
C ILE A 142 4.18 1.58 0.16
N GLY A 143 3.93 0.36 -0.31
CA GLY A 143 3.68 -0.77 0.60
C GLY A 143 2.42 -0.68 1.48
N MET A 144 1.42 0.14 1.14
CA MET A 144 0.21 0.35 1.96
C MET A 144 -0.52 -0.94 2.32
N GLY A 145 -0.61 -1.88 1.38
CA GLY A 145 -1.27 -3.17 1.59
C GLY A 145 -0.53 -4.01 2.63
N ALA A 146 0.80 -4.05 2.57
CA ALA A 146 1.63 -4.71 3.57
C ALA A 146 1.50 -4.03 4.94
N PHE A 147 1.45 -2.70 5.00
CA PHE A 147 1.26 -1.98 6.26
C PHE A 147 -0.12 -2.28 6.87
N ALA A 148 -1.20 -2.13 6.10
CA ALA A 148 -2.56 -2.42 6.56
C ALA A 148 -2.69 -3.88 7.03
N THR A 149 -2.05 -4.82 6.33
CA THR A 149 -2.19 -6.25 6.59
C THR A 149 -1.27 -6.76 7.70
N PHE A 150 0.03 -6.53 7.58
CA PHE A 150 1.03 -7.11 8.47
C PHE A 150 1.38 -6.18 9.63
N ALA A 151 1.51 -4.87 9.39
CA ALA A 151 1.93 -3.92 10.41
C ALA A 151 0.80 -3.53 11.38
N THR A 152 -0.47 -3.73 11.02
CA THR A 152 -1.63 -3.37 11.86
C THR A 152 -2.59 -4.56 12.03
N GLU A 153 -3.50 -4.47 13.00
CA GLU A 153 -4.58 -5.45 13.20
C GLU A 153 -5.85 -5.14 12.40
N SER A 154 -5.80 -4.16 11.49
CA SER A 154 -6.99 -3.68 10.78
C SER A 154 -7.67 -4.74 9.90
N THR A 155 -6.89 -5.67 9.35
CA THR A 155 -7.38 -6.80 8.53
C THR A 155 -7.51 -8.10 9.33
N GLY A 156 -7.17 -8.09 10.63
CA GLY A 156 -7.23 -9.27 11.49
C GLY A 156 -6.12 -10.29 11.27
N PHE A 157 -4.95 -9.86 10.80
CA PHE A 157 -3.80 -10.76 10.54
C PHE A 157 -3.46 -11.67 11.72
N SER A 158 -3.40 -11.15 12.95
CA SER A 158 -3.08 -12.00 14.10
C SER A 158 -4.14 -13.05 14.39
N LYS A 159 -5.40 -12.85 13.96
CA LYS A 159 -6.46 -13.86 14.06
C LYS A 159 -6.37 -14.90 12.94
N ALA A 160 -6.14 -14.47 11.70
CA ALA A 160 -6.00 -15.36 10.55
C ALA A 160 -4.77 -16.28 10.69
N MET A 161 -3.70 -15.74 11.29
CA MET A 161 -2.40 -16.38 11.50
C MET A 161 -2.16 -16.68 12.99
N LEU A 162 -3.23 -16.98 13.75
CA LEU A 162 -3.24 -17.19 15.20
C LEU A 162 -2.15 -18.14 15.73
N VAL A 163 -1.62 -19.02 14.88
CA VAL A 163 -0.60 -19.99 15.25
C VAL A 163 0.83 -19.54 14.89
N LEU A 164 0.98 -18.62 13.93
CA LEU A 164 2.28 -18.07 13.52
C LEU A 164 2.75 -16.92 14.43
N VAL A 165 1.83 -16.09 14.92
CA VAL A 165 2.18 -14.91 15.74
C VAL A 165 2.64 -15.28 17.15
N SER A 166 2.27 -16.46 17.66
CA SER A 166 2.68 -16.98 18.97
C SER A 166 4.16 -17.36 19.06
N VAL A 167 4.82 -17.55 17.92
CA VAL A 167 6.24 -17.96 17.83
C VAL A 167 7.19 -16.75 17.76
N PHE A 168 6.66 -15.57 17.44
CA PHE A 168 7.42 -14.32 17.30
C PHE A 168 7.13 -13.29 18.42
N ALA A 169 6.41 -13.69 19.47
CA ALA A 169 6.15 -12.87 20.67
C ALA A 169 6.99 -13.38 21.84
#